data_AF-A7NFW4-F1
#
_entry.id   AF-A7NFW4-F1
#
_cell.length_a   1.000
_cell.length_b   1.000
_cell.length_c   1.000
_cell.angle_alpha   90.00
_cell.angle_beta   90.00
_cell.angle_gamma   90.00
#
_symmetry.space_group_name_H-M   'P 1'
#
loop_
_entity.id
_entity.type
_entity.pdbx_description
1 polymer ?
#
loop_
_entity_poly.entity_id
_entity_poly.type
_entity_poly.pdbx_seq_one_letter_code
_entity_poly.pdbx_strand_id
1 'polypeptide(L)'
;MTVPINTSIRSPNYGSRGGRPISMIVLHATAGTARSALAWLTNPAARVSAHYLIDKAGQIYRLVPDEYAAWHAGRAAWRGETAINEVSLGIELENANNGRDPYPTAQLSALIRLTREKVAQYRIAPDMVVRHLDVAVPRGRKNDPAGFPWTEFLQHIFAETTIAAPDRPIPPSRRAALNQILLNEAYRQVGAVEWPDWAMTRAARLAKLGLPVAPSFEVTVEGRNYIGQSFGCETLVSPIAEWKRVDRLSALTAPEHQPLREALLQAIYAQAGETYRPDWAFHQYALREPVGPPLSASFRVRVGNEEWSAAIYALDVLYSPVGRWKEIGRLSALIEARGERDPLAEALLERLYERAGSQWRPMWPSQQYALRERLGAPLGPSFRVSFDGRDYVAEAFALDVLYCAIGEWDNVQRLSER
;
A
#
# COMPACT_ATOMS: atom_id res chain seq x y z
N MET A 1 10.51 -33.98 -15.49
CA MET A 1 9.62 -34.87 -14.73
C MET A 1 9.43 -34.28 -13.35
N THR A 2 8.20 -34.08 -12.90
CA THR A 2 7.90 -33.54 -11.56
C THR A 2 8.21 -34.59 -10.50
N VAL A 3 9.14 -34.31 -9.59
CA VAL A 3 9.40 -35.17 -8.42
C VAL A 3 8.17 -35.11 -7.50
N PRO A 4 7.51 -36.25 -7.20
CA PRO A 4 6.33 -36.26 -6.35
C PRO A 4 6.69 -35.87 -4.91
N ILE A 5 5.76 -35.20 -4.23
CA ILE A 5 5.91 -34.89 -2.80
C ILE A 5 5.82 -36.20 -2.02
N ASN A 6 6.87 -36.52 -1.28
CA ASN A 6 6.90 -37.68 -0.40
C ASN A 6 6.09 -37.38 0.87
N THR A 7 5.06 -38.17 1.11
CA THR A 7 4.19 -38.08 2.29
C THR A 7 4.29 -39.28 3.24
N SER A 8 5.26 -40.18 3.03
CA SER A 8 5.44 -41.39 3.84
C SER A 8 6.09 -41.12 5.20
N ILE A 9 6.74 -39.96 5.36
CA ILE A 9 7.35 -39.49 6.61
C ILE A 9 6.53 -38.33 7.15
N ARG A 10 6.05 -38.43 8.39
CA ARG A 10 5.19 -37.42 9.03
C ARG A 10 5.71 -37.05 10.41
N SER A 11 5.55 -35.79 10.77
CA SER A 11 5.84 -35.31 12.12
C SER A 11 4.58 -35.39 12.99
N PRO A 12 4.68 -35.85 14.25
CA PRO A 12 3.59 -35.74 15.22
C PRO A 12 3.49 -34.36 15.88
N ASN A 13 4.47 -33.47 15.63
CA ASN A 13 4.59 -32.18 16.31
C ASN A 13 3.82 -31.10 15.54
N TYR A 14 2.51 -31.02 15.71
CA TYR A 14 1.70 -29.95 15.12
C TYR A 14 0.49 -29.64 15.99
N GLY A 15 -0.12 -28.48 15.77
CA GLY A 15 -1.30 -28.02 16.50
C GLY A 15 -2.41 -27.51 15.59
N SER A 16 -3.52 -27.09 16.19
CA SER A 16 -4.56 -26.35 15.49
C SER A 16 -4.05 -24.96 15.08
N ARG A 17 -4.48 -24.47 13.91
CA ARG A 17 -4.28 -23.05 13.51
C ARG A 17 -5.21 -22.08 14.25
N GLY A 18 -6.17 -22.60 15.02
CA GLY A 18 -7.15 -21.78 15.75
C GLY A 18 -8.03 -20.94 14.85
N GLY A 19 -8.41 -21.46 13.67
CA GLY A 19 -9.25 -20.77 12.69
C GLY A 19 -8.55 -19.72 11.84
N ARG A 20 -7.23 -19.53 12.00
CA ARG A 20 -6.47 -18.55 11.21
C ARG A 20 -6.19 -19.08 9.79
N PRO A 21 -6.37 -18.26 8.75
CA PRO A 21 -6.01 -18.63 7.39
C PRO A 21 -4.49 -18.65 7.22
N ILE A 22 -4.01 -19.46 6.28
CA ILE A 22 -2.61 -19.43 5.86
C ILE A 22 -2.40 -18.17 5.03
N SER A 23 -1.45 -17.34 5.44
CA SER A 23 -1.14 -16.07 4.78
C SER A 23 0.37 -15.80 4.66
N MET A 24 1.23 -16.73 5.09
CA MET A 24 2.68 -16.54 5.15
C MET A 24 3.47 -17.82 4.81
N ILE A 25 4.69 -17.67 4.28
CA ILE A 25 5.70 -18.73 4.17
C ILE A 25 6.97 -18.29 4.88
N VAL A 26 7.54 -19.16 5.71
CA VAL A 26 8.82 -18.93 6.37
C VAL A 26 9.85 -19.94 5.86
N LEU A 27 10.94 -19.45 5.27
CA LEU A 27 12.06 -20.28 4.81
C LEU A 27 13.12 -20.45 5.91
N HIS A 28 13.61 -21.69 6.01
CA HIS A 28 14.59 -22.15 6.99
C HIS A 28 15.74 -22.89 6.31
N ALA A 29 16.84 -23.04 7.03
CA ALA A 29 17.92 -23.97 6.69
C ALA A 29 18.14 -24.92 7.87
N THR A 30 18.30 -26.20 7.56
CA THR A 30 18.32 -27.28 8.56
C THR A 30 19.52 -27.26 9.51
N ALA A 31 20.57 -26.50 9.18
CA ALA A 31 21.88 -26.54 9.84
C ALA A 31 22.50 -27.96 9.89
N GLY A 32 22.22 -28.77 8.87
CA GLY A 32 22.62 -30.18 8.80
C GLY A 32 22.06 -30.90 7.57
N THR A 33 22.13 -32.23 7.56
CA THR A 33 21.66 -33.06 6.44
C THR A 33 20.14 -33.26 6.47
N ALA A 34 19.55 -33.63 5.32
CA ALA A 34 18.14 -34.00 5.23
C ALA A 34 17.81 -35.17 6.15
N ARG A 35 18.69 -36.17 6.23
CA ARG A 35 18.53 -37.34 7.12
C ARG A 35 18.44 -36.92 8.59
N SER A 36 19.35 -36.08 9.07
CA SER A 36 19.34 -35.59 10.45
C SER A 36 18.14 -34.70 10.73
N ALA A 37 17.77 -33.85 9.77
CA ALA A 37 16.63 -32.95 9.91
C ALA A 37 15.30 -33.72 9.93
N LEU A 38 15.11 -34.70 9.05
CA LEU A 38 13.94 -35.59 9.07
C LEU A 38 13.83 -36.30 10.42
N ALA A 39 14.91 -36.91 10.92
CA ALA A 39 14.92 -37.58 12.21
C ALA A 39 14.54 -36.64 13.37
N TRP A 40 15.02 -35.39 13.35
CA TRP A 40 14.74 -34.40 14.39
C TRP A 40 13.30 -33.85 14.32
N LEU A 41 12.87 -33.43 13.13
CA LEU A 41 11.55 -32.82 12.90
C LEU A 41 10.40 -33.81 13.10
N THR A 42 10.66 -35.13 13.05
CA THR A 42 9.68 -36.17 13.36
C THR A 42 9.82 -36.76 14.75
N ASN A 43 10.81 -36.34 15.55
CA ASN A 43 10.96 -36.81 16.92
C ASN A 43 9.91 -36.14 17.83
N PRO A 44 9.00 -36.90 18.47
CA PRO A 44 7.99 -36.32 19.38
C PRO A 44 8.62 -35.49 20.51
N ALA A 45 9.80 -35.87 20.99
CA ALA A 45 10.48 -35.17 22.09
C ALA A 45 11.06 -33.81 21.68
N ALA A 46 11.32 -33.59 20.39
CA ALA A 46 11.93 -32.36 19.90
C ALA A 46 10.97 -31.16 19.96
N ARG A 47 9.65 -31.42 19.91
CA ARG A 47 8.57 -30.40 19.92
C ARG A 47 8.82 -29.25 18.92
N VAL A 48 9.39 -29.60 17.77
CA VAL A 48 9.55 -28.73 16.59
C VAL A 48 9.22 -29.53 15.33
N SER A 49 8.80 -28.83 14.28
CA SER A 49 8.49 -29.41 12.98
C SER A 49 8.45 -28.32 11.91
N ALA A 50 8.41 -28.73 10.64
CA ALA A 50 8.12 -27.86 9.50
C ALA A 50 7.05 -28.52 8.62
N HIS A 51 6.41 -27.77 7.72
CA HIS A 51 5.44 -28.37 6.79
C HIS A 51 6.16 -29.15 5.71
N TYR A 52 7.24 -28.57 5.18
CA TYR A 52 8.02 -29.16 4.09
C TYR A 52 9.51 -29.19 4.42
N LEU A 53 10.20 -30.22 3.93
CA LEU A 53 11.66 -30.29 3.87
C LEU A 53 12.08 -30.62 2.44
N ILE A 54 13.12 -29.96 1.94
CA ILE A 54 13.67 -30.20 0.60
C ILE A 54 15.15 -30.56 0.71
N ASP A 55 15.50 -31.77 0.27
CA ASP A 55 16.89 -32.24 0.26
C ASP A 55 17.71 -31.61 -0.89
N LYS A 56 19.03 -31.84 -0.89
CA LYS A 56 19.94 -31.32 -1.94
C LYS A 56 19.59 -31.83 -3.36
N ALA A 57 18.91 -32.98 -3.47
CA ALA A 57 18.48 -33.57 -4.73
C ALA A 57 17.13 -33.03 -5.22
N GLY A 58 16.46 -32.17 -4.44
CA GLY A 58 15.16 -31.60 -4.77
C GLY A 58 13.97 -32.49 -4.41
N GLN A 59 14.17 -33.57 -3.65
CA GLN A 59 13.06 -34.34 -3.10
C GLN A 59 12.35 -33.51 -2.03
N ILE A 60 11.04 -33.37 -2.18
CA ILE A 60 10.20 -32.67 -1.22
C ILE A 60 9.54 -33.69 -0.30
N TYR A 61 9.67 -33.49 1.01
CA TYR A 61 8.97 -34.24 2.05
C TYR A 61 7.91 -33.33 2.67
N ARG A 62 6.66 -33.78 2.79
CA ARG A 62 5.62 -33.07 3.53
C ARG A 62 5.41 -33.75 4.89
N LEU A 63 5.89 -33.11 5.95
CA LEU A 63 5.90 -33.66 7.31
C LEU A 63 4.63 -33.33 8.08
N VAL A 64 4.07 -32.14 7.88
CA VAL A 64 2.81 -31.67 8.50
C VAL A 64 1.86 -31.24 7.38
N PRO A 65 0.59 -31.67 7.38
CA PRO A 65 -0.41 -31.18 6.44
C PRO A 65 -0.65 -29.67 6.57
N ASP A 66 -0.98 -29.00 5.47
CA ASP A 66 -1.13 -27.53 5.47
C ASP A 66 -2.22 -27.05 6.43
N GLU A 67 -3.29 -27.83 6.65
CA GLU A 67 -4.40 -27.49 7.54
C GLU A 67 -4.01 -27.37 9.03
N TYR A 68 -2.83 -27.89 9.42
CA TYR A 68 -2.32 -27.82 10.79
C TYR A 68 -1.15 -26.85 10.92
N ALA A 69 -0.93 -26.30 12.12
CA ALA A 69 0.20 -25.44 12.42
C ALA A 69 1.43 -26.29 12.79
N ALA A 70 2.45 -26.32 11.94
CA ALA A 70 3.77 -26.84 12.31
C ALA A 70 4.49 -25.88 13.29
N TRP A 71 5.41 -26.41 14.08
CA TRP A 71 6.11 -25.66 15.13
C TRP A 71 7.54 -25.30 14.69
N HIS A 72 7.67 -24.33 13.79
CA HIS A 72 8.96 -23.98 13.15
C HIS A 72 9.52 -22.61 13.56
N ALA A 73 8.69 -21.59 13.80
CA ALA A 73 9.14 -20.21 13.97
C ALA A 73 9.63 -19.90 15.41
N GLY A 74 9.18 -20.68 16.40
CA GLY A 74 9.36 -20.37 17.81
C GLY A 74 8.77 -19.00 18.17
N ARG A 75 9.46 -18.23 19.02
CA ARG A 75 9.05 -16.84 19.33
C ARG A 75 9.40 -15.92 18.15
N ALA A 76 8.39 -15.43 17.45
CA ALA A 76 8.54 -14.67 16.23
C ALA A 76 7.48 -13.56 16.10
N ALA A 77 7.79 -12.51 15.32
CA ALA A 77 6.87 -11.45 14.99
C ALA A 77 7.20 -10.84 13.62
N TRP A 78 6.18 -10.50 12.83
CA TRP A 78 6.32 -9.83 11.53
C TRP A 78 5.14 -8.91 11.29
N ARG A 79 5.40 -7.61 11.08
CA ARG A 79 4.38 -6.60 10.71
C ARG A 79 3.14 -6.61 11.63
N GLY A 80 3.35 -6.78 12.93
CA GLY A 80 2.27 -6.81 13.94
C GLY A 80 1.66 -8.19 14.18
N GLU A 81 1.92 -9.19 13.31
CA GLU A 81 1.55 -10.58 13.56
C GLU A 81 2.58 -11.27 14.48
N THR A 82 2.09 -12.06 15.44
CA THR A 82 2.90 -12.78 16.43
C THR A 82 2.60 -14.28 16.47
N ALA A 83 1.46 -14.71 15.94
CA ALA A 83 1.04 -16.10 15.79
C ALA A 83 1.62 -16.72 14.50
N ILE A 84 2.94 -16.59 14.31
CA ILE A 84 3.61 -16.94 13.04
C ILE A 84 3.43 -18.41 12.67
N ASN A 85 3.46 -19.35 13.63
CA ASN A 85 3.25 -20.77 13.34
C ASN A 85 1.83 -21.02 12.79
N GLU A 86 0.83 -20.30 13.32
CA GLU A 86 -0.58 -20.50 13.01
C GLU A 86 -0.96 -19.91 11.64
N VAL A 87 -0.31 -18.82 11.22
CA VAL A 87 -0.59 -18.16 9.92
C VAL A 87 0.34 -18.60 8.79
N SER A 88 1.40 -19.36 9.06
CA SER A 88 2.44 -19.64 8.06
C SER A 88 2.66 -21.11 7.72
N LEU A 89 3.36 -21.31 6.59
CA LEU A 89 3.97 -22.56 6.18
C LEU A 89 5.50 -22.48 6.31
N GLY A 90 6.09 -23.21 7.25
CA GLY A 90 7.54 -23.43 7.32
C GLY A 90 8.07 -24.42 6.27
N ILE A 91 9.11 -24.01 5.53
CA ILE A 91 9.83 -24.85 4.55
C ILE A 91 11.32 -24.91 4.93
N GLU A 92 11.83 -26.11 5.16
CA GLU A 92 13.24 -26.39 5.49
C GLU A 92 14.04 -26.79 4.26
N LEU A 93 15.21 -26.17 4.09
CA LEU A 93 16.18 -26.54 3.06
C LEU A 93 17.36 -27.26 3.69
N GLU A 94 17.71 -28.44 3.18
CA GLU A 94 18.95 -29.10 3.55
C GLU A 94 20.14 -28.19 3.26
N ASN A 95 20.74 -27.66 4.32
CA ASN A 95 21.92 -26.80 4.25
C ASN A 95 22.64 -26.76 5.59
N ALA A 96 23.98 -26.70 5.59
CA ALA A 96 24.81 -26.55 6.79
C ALA A 96 24.65 -25.18 7.47
N ASN A 97 23.96 -24.21 6.83
CA ASN A 97 23.66 -22.88 7.33
C ASN A 97 24.90 -22.06 7.74
N ASN A 98 26.04 -22.32 7.08
CA ASN A 98 27.32 -21.65 7.33
C ASN A 98 27.64 -20.54 6.32
N GLY A 99 26.72 -20.27 5.38
CA GLY A 99 26.87 -19.27 4.31
C GLY A 99 27.76 -19.70 3.14
N ARG A 100 28.34 -20.91 3.17
CA ARG A 100 29.21 -21.45 2.11
C ARG A 100 28.69 -22.74 1.48
N ASP A 101 27.87 -23.50 2.20
CA ASP A 101 27.21 -24.68 1.66
C ASP A 101 26.19 -24.24 0.58
N PRO A 102 26.35 -24.65 -0.69
CA PRO A 102 25.51 -24.18 -1.78
C PRO A 102 24.10 -24.75 -1.70
N TYR A 103 23.13 -24.03 -2.27
CA TYR A 103 21.79 -24.55 -2.56
C TYR A 103 21.78 -25.05 -4.02
N PRO A 104 21.82 -26.36 -4.28
CA PRO A 104 21.92 -26.87 -5.65
C PRO A 104 20.68 -26.55 -6.48
N THR A 105 20.84 -26.49 -7.80
CA THR A 105 19.75 -26.18 -8.74
C THR A 105 18.53 -27.07 -8.56
N ALA A 106 18.72 -28.37 -8.26
CA ALA A 106 17.60 -29.30 -8.02
C ALA A 106 16.77 -28.91 -6.79
N GLN A 107 17.45 -28.57 -5.68
CA GLN A 107 16.82 -28.08 -4.45
C GLN A 107 16.10 -26.75 -4.68
N LEU A 108 16.74 -25.78 -5.34
CA LEU A 108 16.15 -24.47 -5.66
C LEU A 108 14.95 -24.61 -6.59
N SER A 109 15.01 -25.46 -7.61
CA SER A 109 13.90 -25.69 -8.54
C SER A 109 12.68 -26.30 -7.84
N ALA A 110 12.92 -27.26 -6.94
CA ALA A 110 11.87 -27.86 -6.12
C ALA A 110 11.23 -26.85 -5.18
N LEU A 111 12.05 -26.01 -4.52
CA LEU A 111 11.60 -24.93 -3.67
C LEU A 111 10.75 -23.91 -4.43
N ILE A 112 11.25 -23.41 -5.57
CA ILE A 112 10.55 -22.44 -6.41
C ILE A 112 9.18 -22.98 -6.80
N ARG A 113 9.11 -24.22 -7.29
CA ARG A 113 7.86 -24.86 -7.68
C ARG A 113 6.88 -24.94 -6.50
N LEU A 114 7.33 -25.47 -5.36
CA LEU A 114 6.48 -25.62 -4.18
C LEU A 114 5.98 -24.27 -3.66
N THR A 115 6.86 -23.28 -3.54
CA THR A 115 6.49 -21.95 -3.05
C THR A 115 5.50 -21.29 -4.00
N ARG A 116 5.67 -21.38 -5.33
CA ARG A 116 4.69 -20.86 -6.30
C ARG A 116 3.32 -21.50 -6.15
N GLU A 117 3.28 -22.82 -6.03
CA GLU A 117 2.03 -23.57 -5.82
C GLU A 117 1.32 -23.08 -4.55
N LYS A 118 2.04 -22.91 -3.44
CA LYS A 118 1.46 -22.49 -2.15
C LYS A 118 1.06 -21.03 -2.10
N VAL A 119 1.88 -20.15 -2.70
CA VAL A 119 1.55 -18.72 -2.86
C VAL A 119 0.26 -18.55 -3.64
N ALA A 120 0.10 -19.25 -4.76
CA ALA A 120 -1.11 -19.19 -5.57
C ALA A 120 -2.32 -19.79 -4.83
N GLN A 121 -2.14 -20.96 -4.19
CA GLN A 121 -3.20 -21.66 -3.48
C GLN A 121 -3.79 -20.83 -2.33
N TYR A 122 -2.94 -20.19 -1.54
CA TYR A 122 -3.35 -19.46 -0.32
C TYR A 122 -3.36 -17.94 -0.49
N ARG A 123 -3.09 -17.43 -1.70
CA ARG A 123 -3.02 -15.99 -2.03
C ARG A 123 -2.07 -15.22 -1.10
N ILE A 124 -0.90 -15.82 -0.84
CA ILE A 124 0.12 -15.26 0.07
C ILE A 124 0.77 -14.07 -0.61
N ALA A 125 0.72 -12.91 0.04
CA ALA A 125 1.34 -11.70 -0.49
C ALA A 125 2.88 -11.82 -0.53
N PRO A 126 3.57 -11.18 -1.49
CA PRO A 126 5.03 -11.34 -1.64
C PRO A 126 5.85 -10.99 -0.39
N ASP A 127 5.42 -9.98 0.35
CA ASP A 127 6.00 -9.51 1.61
C ASP A 127 5.70 -10.42 2.82
N MET A 128 4.90 -11.47 2.60
CA MET A 128 4.61 -12.54 3.54
C MET A 128 5.36 -13.84 3.19
N VAL A 129 6.29 -13.80 2.24
CA VAL A 129 7.35 -14.81 2.07
C VAL A 129 8.61 -14.26 2.74
N VAL A 130 9.03 -14.87 3.84
CA VAL A 130 10.06 -14.32 4.74
C VAL A 130 11.08 -15.39 5.14
N ARG A 131 12.26 -14.96 5.61
CA ARG A 131 13.26 -15.87 6.21
C ARG A 131 13.01 -16.00 7.71
N HIS A 132 13.46 -17.10 8.30
CA HIS A 132 13.39 -17.26 9.74
C HIS A 132 14.13 -16.15 10.50
N LEU A 133 15.28 -15.71 9.99
CA LEU A 133 16.04 -14.58 10.54
C LEU A 133 15.24 -13.25 10.54
N ASP A 134 14.31 -13.06 9.60
CA ASP A 134 13.53 -11.82 9.49
C ASP A 134 12.44 -11.73 10.57
N VAL A 135 11.90 -12.87 11.00
CA VAL A 135 10.76 -12.95 11.93
C VAL A 135 11.17 -13.29 13.37
N ALA A 136 12.37 -13.82 13.60
CA ALA A 136 12.79 -14.31 14.91
C ALA A 136 12.96 -13.20 15.95
N VAL A 137 12.40 -13.40 17.16
CA VAL A 137 12.50 -12.47 18.30
C VAL A 137 13.26 -13.10 19.49
N PRO A 138 14.25 -12.41 20.09
CA PRO A 138 14.79 -11.11 19.69
C PRO A 138 15.52 -11.18 18.35
N ARG A 139 15.69 -10.02 17.69
CA ARG A 139 16.49 -9.95 16.47
C ARG A 139 17.90 -10.50 16.72
N GLY A 140 18.41 -11.28 15.76
CA GLY A 140 19.69 -11.99 15.89
C GLY A 140 19.60 -13.36 16.58
N ARG A 141 18.43 -13.79 17.09
CA ARG A 141 18.22 -15.16 17.62
C ARG A 141 18.45 -16.24 16.57
N LYS A 142 18.12 -15.95 15.31
CA LYS A 142 18.21 -16.86 14.17
C LYS A 142 18.94 -16.18 13.01
N ASN A 143 19.69 -16.97 12.25
CA ASN A 143 20.49 -16.52 11.12
C ASN A 143 20.19 -17.31 9.83
N ASP A 144 19.25 -18.25 9.87
CA ASP A 144 18.84 -19.06 8.74
C ASP A 144 17.80 -18.38 7.84
N PRO A 145 17.84 -18.63 6.52
CA PRO A 145 18.81 -19.45 5.79
C PRO A 145 20.04 -18.65 5.33
N ALA A 146 21.22 -18.97 5.86
CA ALA A 146 22.48 -18.32 5.54
C ALA A 146 22.95 -18.67 4.12
N GLY A 147 23.49 -17.68 3.39
CA GLY A 147 24.00 -17.84 2.02
C GLY A 147 22.92 -18.13 0.97
N PHE A 148 21.64 -18.07 1.33
CA PHE A 148 20.54 -18.35 0.41
C PHE A 148 20.37 -17.23 -0.62
N PRO A 149 20.21 -17.53 -1.93
CA PRO A 149 20.04 -16.53 -2.97
C PRO A 149 18.62 -15.92 -2.94
N TRP A 150 18.35 -15.13 -1.90
CA TRP A 150 17.01 -14.64 -1.58
C TRP A 150 16.37 -13.83 -2.71
N THR A 151 17.14 -12.93 -3.33
CA THR A 151 16.66 -12.10 -4.44
C THR A 151 16.30 -12.92 -5.67
N GLU A 152 17.19 -13.82 -6.11
CA GLU A 152 16.95 -14.71 -7.26
C GLU A 152 15.76 -15.64 -6.99
N PHE A 153 15.66 -16.16 -5.77
CA PHE A 153 14.52 -16.97 -5.36
C PHE A 153 13.20 -16.21 -5.46
N LEU A 154 13.11 -15.00 -4.88
CA LEU A 154 11.92 -14.16 -4.96
C LEU A 154 11.56 -13.82 -6.42
N GLN A 155 12.55 -13.53 -7.26
CA GLN A 155 12.34 -13.35 -8.70
C GLN A 155 11.73 -14.60 -9.33
N HIS A 156 12.26 -15.79 -9.07
CA HIS A 156 11.74 -17.02 -9.68
C HIS A 156 10.33 -17.43 -9.21
N ILE A 157 9.96 -17.15 -7.96
CA ILE A 157 8.60 -17.47 -7.46
C ILE A 157 7.55 -16.44 -7.90
N PHE A 158 7.96 -15.22 -8.25
CA PHE A 158 7.05 -14.18 -8.73
C PHE A 158 7.22 -13.82 -10.23
N ALA A 159 8.11 -14.49 -10.96
CA ALA A 159 8.28 -14.35 -12.41
C ALA A 159 7.22 -15.11 -13.22
N GLU A 160 6.65 -14.49 -14.25
CA GLU A 160 5.70 -15.12 -15.20
C GLU A 160 6.37 -16.29 -15.97
N THR A 161 5.79 -17.50 -15.92
CA THR A 161 6.31 -18.65 -16.70
C THR A 161 5.83 -18.57 -18.14
N THR A 162 6.75 -18.50 -19.10
CA THR A 162 6.47 -18.52 -20.55
C THR A 162 6.68 -19.94 -21.12
N ILE A 163 5.62 -20.57 -21.64
CA ILE A 163 5.71 -21.55 -22.73
C ILE A 163 5.05 -20.87 -23.93
N ALA A 164 5.73 -20.87 -25.09
CA ALA A 164 5.31 -20.17 -26.30
C ALA A 164 3.91 -20.58 -26.79
N ALA A 165 3.12 -19.62 -27.27
CA ALA A 165 1.86 -19.86 -27.95
C ALA A 165 1.72 -18.95 -29.20
N PRO A 166 1.07 -19.44 -30.27
CA PRO A 166 0.68 -18.62 -31.43
C PRO A 166 -0.45 -17.65 -31.05
N ASP A 167 -0.59 -16.60 -31.85
CA ASP A 167 -1.59 -15.51 -31.75
C ASP A 167 -2.94 -15.93 -31.15
N ARG A 168 -3.21 -15.49 -29.91
CA ARG A 168 -4.53 -15.36 -29.28
C ARG A 168 -4.47 -14.38 -28.07
N PRO A 169 -5.60 -13.80 -27.62
CA PRO A 169 -5.67 -12.46 -27.03
C PRO A 169 -5.13 -12.33 -25.61
N ILE A 170 -4.65 -11.12 -25.30
CA ILE A 170 -3.92 -10.67 -24.10
C ILE A 170 -4.80 -10.71 -22.83
N PRO A 171 -4.39 -11.42 -21.75
CA PRO A 171 -4.93 -11.28 -20.38
C PRO A 171 -4.32 -10.07 -19.63
N PRO A 172 -4.91 -9.55 -18.52
CA PRO A 172 -4.55 -8.26 -17.93
C PRO A 172 -3.05 -8.11 -17.63
N SER A 173 -2.45 -7.05 -18.20
CA SER A 173 -0.99 -6.88 -18.37
C SER A 173 -0.19 -6.64 -17.09
N ARG A 174 1.11 -6.99 -17.12
CA ARG A 174 2.18 -6.69 -16.12
C ARG A 174 2.14 -5.27 -15.53
N ARG A 175 1.60 -4.31 -16.28
CA ARG A 175 1.36 -2.93 -15.85
C ARG A 175 0.33 -2.80 -14.73
N ALA A 176 -0.73 -3.61 -14.75
CA ALA A 176 -1.75 -3.59 -13.70
C ALA A 176 -1.15 -3.89 -12.32
N ALA A 177 -0.11 -4.73 -12.27
CA ALA A 177 0.60 -5.04 -11.04
C ALA A 177 1.45 -3.86 -10.54
N LEU A 178 2.20 -3.17 -11.41
CA LEU A 178 2.91 -1.93 -11.06
C LEU A 178 1.94 -0.85 -10.57
N ASN A 179 0.85 -0.62 -11.30
CA ASN A 179 -0.18 0.35 -10.93
C ASN A 179 -0.75 0.03 -9.55
N GLN A 180 -1.04 -1.23 -9.24
CA GLN A 180 -1.57 -1.59 -7.92
C GLN A 180 -0.55 -1.34 -6.80
N ILE A 181 0.74 -1.58 -7.01
CA ILE A 181 1.78 -1.31 -6.00
C ILE A 181 1.87 0.20 -5.73
N LEU A 182 1.95 1.00 -6.80
CA LEU A 182 1.98 2.45 -6.72
C LEU A 182 0.74 3.02 -6.01
N LEU A 183 -0.44 2.50 -6.35
CA LEU A 183 -1.71 2.91 -5.77
C LEU A 183 -1.81 2.55 -4.28
N ASN A 184 -1.38 1.34 -3.89
CA ASN A 184 -1.38 0.90 -2.50
C ASN A 184 -0.45 1.74 -1.62
N GLU A 185 0.72 2.11 -2.15
CA GLU A 185 1.63 3.02 -1.46
C GLU A 185 1.00 4.40 -1.26
N ALA A 186 0.42 4.97 -2.32
CA ALA A 186 -0.26 6.25 -2.28
C ALA A 186 -1.39 6.27 -1.22
N TYR A 187 -2.20 5.21 -1.15
CA TYR A 187 -3.27 5.12 -0.15
C TYR A 187 -2.72 5.02 1.28
N ARG A 188 -1.62 4.28 1.47
CA ARG A 188 -1.00 4.15 2.78
C ARG A 188 -0.50 5.47 3.34
N GLN A 189 0.04 6.35 2.48
CA GLN A 189 0.55 7.67 2.90
C GLN A 189 -0.54 8.54 3.54
N VAL A 190 -1.80 8.39 3.13
CA VAL A 190 -2.95 9.12 3.69
C VAL A 190 -3.74 8.31 4.72
N GLY A 191 -3.22 7.15 5.14
CA GLY A 191 -3.91 6.25 6.08
C GLY A 191 -5.21 5.65 5.51
N ALA A 192 -5.37 5.65 4.18
CA ALA A 192 -6.48 5.00 3.51
C ALA A 192 -6.13 3.54 3.18
N VAL A 193 -7.17 2.71 3.08
CA VAL A 193 -7.04 1.32 2.64
C VAL A 193 -7.95 1.12 1.45
N GLU A 194 -7.45 0.46 0.40
CA GLU A 194 -8.29 0.11 -0.73
C GLU A 194 -9.11 -1.12 -0.41
N TRP A 195 -10.44 -1.02 -0.58
CA TRP A 195 -11.35 -2.16 -0.53
C TRP A 195 -11.96 -2.37 -1.93
N PRO A 196 -11.35 -3.21 -2.79
CA PRO A 196 -11.78 -3.38 -4.18
C PRO A 196 -13.25 -3.78 -4.34
N ASP A 197 -13.77 -4.55 -3.38
CA ASP A 197 -15.15 -5.03 -3.38
C ASP A 197 -16.14 -4.04 -2.74
N TRP A 198 -15.66 -2.90 -2.25
CA TRP A 198 -16.51 -1.88 -1.63
C TRP A 198 -17.18 -0.99 -2.69
N ALA A 199 -18.47 -0.70 -2.48
CA ALA A 199 -19.26 0.08 -3.43
C ALA A 199 -18.72 1.51 -3.62
N MET A 200 -18.19 2.13 -2.54
CA MET A 200 -17.58 3.46 -2.63
C MET A 200 -16.34 3.48 -3.51
N THR A 201 -15.42 2.52 -3.34
CA THR A 201 -14.20 2.44 -4.17
C THR A 201 -14.54 2.29 -5.65
N ARG A 202 -15.55 1.46 -5.98
CA ARG A 202 -16.05 1.35 -7.36
C ARG A 202 -16.67 2.66 -7.86
N ALA A 203 -17.52 3.30 -7.05
CA ALA A 203 -18.18 4.56 -7.42
C ALA A 203 -17.16 5.68 -7.67
N ALA A 204 -16.13 5.79 -6.82
CA ALA A 204 -15.07 6.78 -6.97
C ALA A 204 -14.26 6.58 -8.25
N ARG A 205 -13.89 5.33 -8.57
CA ARG A 205 -13.18 4.99 -9.81
C ARG A 205 -14.02 5.30 -11.06
N LEU A 206 -15.28 4.89 -11.07
CA LEU A 206 -16.20 5.16 -12.20
C LEU A 206 -16.40 6.67 -12.42
N ALA A 207 -16.49 7.44 -11.33
CA ALA A 207 -16.66 8.88 -11.37
C ALA A 207 -15.33 9.66 -11.50
N LYS A 208 -14.18 8.98 -11.55
CA LYS A 208 -12.84 9.57 -11.63
C LYS A 208 -12.59 10.65 -10.57
N LEU A 209 -12.93 10.34 -9.31
CA LEU A 209 -12.84 11.30 -8.20
C LEU A 209 -11.42 11.56 -7.67
N GLY A 210 -10.40 10.92 -8.26
CA GLY A 210 -9.03 10.96 -7.77
C GLY A 210 -8.75 9.93 -6.67
N LEU A 211 -7.63 10.09 -5.99
CA LEU A 211 -7.20 9.23 -4.88
C LEU A 211 -7.93 9.62 -3.59
N PRO A 212 -8.08 8.70 -2.61
CA PRO A 212 -8.38 9.07 -1.24
C PRO A 212 -7.37 10.10 -0.74
N VAL A 213 -7.84 11.11 0.00
CA VAL A 213 -6.97 12.17 0.53
C VAL A 213 -6.84 12.16 2.06
N ALA A 214 -7.61 11.29 2.72
CA ALA A 214 -7.64 11.06 4.16
C ALA A 214 -8.19 9.65 4.44
N PRO A 215 -8.08 9.12 5.67
CA PRO A 215 -8.73 7.87 6.06
C PRO A 215 -10.26 7.97 5.96
N SER A 216 -10.94 6.84 5.84
CA SER A 216 -12.39 6.81 6.02
C SER A 216 -12.78 7.22 7.45
N PHE A 217 -13.96 7.78 7.62
CA PHE A 217 -14.48 8.22 8.91
C PHE A 217 -15.94 7.82 9.08
N GLU A 218 -16.41 7.78 10.32
CA GLU A 218 -17.80 7.48 10.64
C GLU A 218 -18.48 8.70 11.28
N VAL A 219 -19.77 8.87 10.98
CA VAL A 219 -20.63 9.84 11.65
C VAL A 219 -21.95 9.18 12.04
N THR A 220 -22.49 9.56 13.20
CA THR A 220 -23.81 9.14 13.65
C THR A 220 -24.76 10.34 13.60
N VAL A 221 -25.86 10.21 12.86
CA VAL A 221 -26.86 11.25 12.70
C VAL A 221 -28.23 10.62 12.89
N GLU A 222 -29.00 11.15 13.85
CA GLU A 222 -30.37 10.67 14.16
C GLU A 222 -30.44 9.15 14.39
N GLY A 223 -29.43 8.58 15.06
CA GLY A 223 -29.35 7.15 15.36
C GLY A 223 -28.93 6.25 14.19
N ARG A 224 -28.58 6.83 13.02
CA ARG A 224 -28.04 6.11 11.86
C ARG A 224 -26.54 6.36 11.74
N ASN A 225 -25.78 5.29 11.50
CA ASN A 225 -24.34 5.37 11.29
C ASN A 225 -24.02 5.41 9.80
N TYR A 226 -23.14 6.32 9.42
CA TYR A 226 -22.65 6.51 8.07
C TYR A 226 -21.13 6.40 8.07
N ILE A 227 -20.58 5.86 6.98
CA ILE A 227 -19.15 5.87 6.70
C ILE A 227 -18.91 6.80 5.49
N GLY A 228 -17.91 7.67 5.62
CA GLY A 228 -17.49 8.63 4.61
C GLY A 228 -16.06 8.40 4.16
N GLN A 229 -15.78 8.70 2.90
CA GLN A 229 -14.42 8.70 2.33
C GLN A 229 -14.26 9.90 1.40
N SER A 230 -13.29 10.75 1.73
CA SER A 230 -12.90 11.91 0.91
C SER A 230 -11.90 11.49 -0.17
N PHE A 231 -12.20 11.83 -1.41
CA PHE A 231 -11.34 11.71 -2.59
C PHE A 231 -10.98 13.10 -3.11
N GLY A 232 -10.02 13.18 -4.04
CA GLY A 232 -9.53 14.44 -4.61
C GLY A 232 -10.63 15.43 -5.01
N CYS A 233 -11.70 14.96 -5.67
CA CYS A 233 -12.77 15.83 -6.15
C CYS A 233 -13.98 15.94 -5.20
N GLU A 234 -14.22 14.96 -4.35
CA GLU A 234 -15.53 14.77 -3.70
C GLU A 234 -15.45 13.82 -2.50
N THR A 235 -16.38 13.97 -1.57
CA THR A 235 -16.61 12.99 -0.49
C THR A 235 -17.80 12.10 -0.80
N LEU A 236 -17.56 10.78 -0.78
CA LEU A 236 -18.61 9.78 -0.85
C LEU A 236 -19.05 9.37 0.55
N VAL A 237 -20.33 9.05 0.71
CA VAL A 237 -20.93 8.60 1.96
C VAL A 237 -21.87 7.42 1.73
N SER A 238 -21.89 6.48 2.67
CA SER A 238 -22.79 5.33 2.66
C SER A 238 -23.33 5.10 4.08
N PRO A 239 -24.62 4.79 4.26
CA PRO A 239 -25.10 4.22 5.51
C PRO A 239 -24.40 2.87 5.75
N ILE A 240 -23.94 2.60 6.97
CA ILE A 240 -23.23 1.34 7.29
C ILE A 240 -24.15 0.12 7.12
N ALA A 241 -25.42 0.26 7.48
CA ALA A 241 -26.43 -0.79 7.31
C ALA A 241 -26.78 -1.05 5.83
N GLU A 242 -26.46 -0.12 4.92
CA GLU A 242 -26.81 -0.17 3.50
C GLU A 242 -25.57 0.06 2.63
N TRP A 243 -24.48 -0.67 2.88
CA TRP A 243 -23.15 -0.46 2.27
C TRP A 243 -23.08 -0.47 0.73
N LYS A 244 -24.17 -0.85 0.04
CA LYS A 244 -24.31 -0.77 -1.42
C LYS A 244 -24.80 0.59 -1.92
N ARG A 245 -25.44 1.39 -1.07
CA ARG A 245 -25.92 2.73 -1.38
C ARG A 245 -24.78 3.72 -1.17
N VAL A 246 -24.44 4.49 -2.21
CA VAL A 246 -23.36 5.48 -2.16
C VAL A 246 -23.90 6.82 -2.64
N ASP A 247 -23.90 7.80 -1.75
CA ASP A 247 -24.29 9.17 -2.02
C ASP A 247 -23.05 10.07 -2.10
N ARG A 248 -23.16 11.18 -2.83
CA ARG A 248 -22.13 12.24 -2.88
C ARG A 248 -22.49 13.34 -1.91
N LEU A 249 -21.54 13.87 -1.15
CA LEU A 249 -21.79 14.99 -0.24
C LEU A 249 -22.39 16.21 -0.98
N SER A 250 -21.90 16.52 -2.18
CA SER A 250 -22.45 17.61 -3.01
C SER A 250 -23.91 17.42 -3.43
N ALA A 251 -24.40 16.17 -3.48
CA ALA A 251 -25.79 15.86 -3.85
C ALA A 251 -26.76 15.90 -2.66
N LEU A 252 -26.27 16.01 -1.42
CA LEU A 252 -27.07 16.09 -0.21
C LEU A 252 -27.62 17.51 0.03
N THR A 253 -28.35 18.05 -0.93
CA THR A 253 -28.84 19.45 -0.91
C THR A 253 -30.24 19.63 -0.32
N ALA A 254 -30.99 18.54 -0.19
CA ALA A 254 -32.36 18.59 0.32
C ALA A 254 -32.37 18.91 1.84
N PRO A 255 -33.35 19.69 2.35
CA PRO A 255 -33.39 20.10 3.76
C PRO A 255 -33.31 18.94 4.75
N GLU A 256 -33.90 17.79 4.45
CA GLU A 256 -33.85 16.57 5.25
C GLU A 256 -32.43 15.99 5.39
N HIS A 257 -31.51 16.34 4.48
CA HIS A 257 -30.12 15.91 4.55
C HIS A 257 -29.22 16.91 5.27
N GLN A 258 -29.74 18.07 5.69
CA GLN A 258 -28.94 19.11 6.33
C GLN A 258 -28.19 18.61 7.58
N PRO A 259 -28.79 17.85 8.52
CA PRO A 259 -28.07 17.33 9.67
C PRO A 259 -26.90 16.41 9.29
N LEU A 260 -27.11 15.56 8.27
CA LEU A 260 -26.07 14.67 7.75
C LEU A 260 -24.95 15.46 7.08
N ARG A 261 -25.31 16.41 6.22
CA ARG A 261 -24.35 17.27 5.52
C ARG A 261 -23.47 18.06 6.49
N GLU A 262 -24.06 18.62 7.54
CA GLU A 262 -23.30 19.35 8.57
C GLU A 262 -22.36 18.43 9.34
N ALA A 263 -22.81 17.24 9.76
CA ALA A 263 -21.96 16.27 10.45
C ALA A 263 -20.78 15.79 9.58
N LEU A 264 -21.03 15.52 8.30
CA LEU A 264 -19.99 15.15 7.33
C LEU A 264 -18.98 16.28 7.16
N LEU A 265 -19.42 17.53 6.98
CA LEU A 265 -18.53 18.67 6.85
C LEU A 265 -17.68 18.86 8.12
N GLN A 266 -18.26 18.74 9.31
CA GLN A 266 -17.50 18.80 10.55
C GLN A 266 -16.41 17.72 10.62
N ALA A 267 -16.74 16.47 10.26
CA ALA A 267 -15.78 15.38 10.25
C ALA A 267 -14.65 15.59 9.23
N ILE A 268 -14.98 16.04 8.02
CA ILE A 268 -14.00 16.30 6.94
C ILE A 268 -13.02 17.39 7.35
N TYR A 269 -13.51 18.52 7.87
CA TYR A 269 -12.65 19.61 8.33
C TYR A 269 -11.82 19.20 9.55
N ALA A 270 -12.38 18.40 10.46
CA ALA A 270 -11.65 17.88 11.62
C ALA A 270 -10.46 16.99 11.19
N GLN A 271 -10.60 16.16 10.14
CA GLN A 271 -9.48 15.40 9.57
C GLN A 271 -8.38 16.30 9.00
N ALA A 272 -8.73 17.49 8.51
CA ALA A 272 -7.78 18.51 8.05
C ALA A 272 -7.16 19.33 9.20
N GLY A 273 -7.54 19.05 10.46
CA GLY A 273 -7.10 19.81 11.63
C GLY A 273 -7.81 21.15 11.80
N GLU A 274 -8.98 21.34 11.18
CA GLU A 274 -9.74 22.59 11.16
C GLU A 274 -11.15 22.39 11.73
N THR A 275 -11.78 23.45 12.20
CA THR A 275 -13.22 23.41 12.55
C THR A 275 -14.04 23.92 11.39
N TYR A 276 -15.04 23.16 10.94
CA TYR A 276 -15.94 23.66 9.90
C TYR A 276 -16.78 24.83 10.43
N ARG A 277 -16.69 25.95 9.71
CA ARG A 277 -17.39 27.20 10.00
C ARG A 277 -18.13 27.67 8.74
N PRO A 278 -19.46 27.57 8.67
CA PRO A 278 -20.21 27.87 7.45
C PRO A 278 -20.19 29.36 7.07
N ASP A 279 -19.77 30.23 7.97
CA ASP A 279 -19.64 31.68 7.79
C ASP A 279 -18.24 32.12 7.34
N TRP A 280 -17.25 31.21 7.35
CA TRP A 280 -15.89 31.53 6.94
C TRP A 280 -15.72 31.55 5.42
N ALA A 281 -14.96 32.53 4.94
CA ALA A 281 -14.84 32.85 3.53
C ALA A 281 -14.33 31.67 2.69
N PHE A 282 -13.25 30.99 3.12
CA PHE A 282 -12.72 29.82 2.41
C PHE A 282 -13.69 28.64 2.41
N HIS A 283 -14.41 28.43 3.51
CA HIS A 283 -15.37 27.33 3.60
C HIS A 283 -16.57 27.57 2.67
N GLN A 284 -17.10 28.80 2.65
CA GLN A 284 -18.15 29.20 1.71
C GLN A 284 -17.71 29.06 0.25
N TYR A 285 -16.47 29.46 -0.05
CA TYR A 285 -15.90 29.32 -1.39
C TYR A 285 -15.79 27.85 -1.80
N ALA A 286 -15.24 27.00 -0.92
CA ALA A 286 -15.05 25.58 -1.18
C ALA A 286 -16.37 24.80 -1.36
N LEU A 287 -17.49 25.29 -0.82
CA LEU A 287 -18.81 24.71 -1.06
C LEU A 287 -19.40 25.05 -2.43
N ARG A 288 -18.87 26.08 -3.11
CA ARG A 288 -19.38 26.58 -4.41
C ARG A 288 -18.46 26.22 -5.56
N GLU A 289 -17.17 26.10 -5.28
CA GLU A 289 -16.12 25.92 -6.27
C GLU A 289 -15.49 24.53 -6.15
N PRO A 290 -15.09 23.90 -7.28
CA PRO A 290 -14.51 22.56 -7.29
C PRO A 290 -13.04 22.59 -6.85
N VAL A 291 -12.79 22.81 -5.56
CA VAL A 291 -11.45 22.82 -4.95
C VAL A 291 -11.16 21.53 -4.17
N GLY A 292 -12.15 20.65 -4.05
CA GLY A 292 -12.05 19.39 -3.32
C GLY A 292 -12.13 19.56 -1.79
N PRO A 293 -11.99 18.48 -1.02
CA PRO A 293 -11.98 18.54 0.46
C PRO A 293 -10.74 19.27 1.01
N PRO A 294 -10.83 19.89 2.20
CA PRO A 294 -9.71 20.52 2.88
C PRO A 294 -8.66 19.48 3.31
N LEU A 295 -7.39 19.89 3.29
CA LEU A 295 -6.24 19.07 3.68
C LEU A 295 -5.40 19.70 4.80
N SER A 296 -5.67 20.95 5.16
CA SER A 296 -5.04 21.67 6.26
C SER A 296 -6.01 22.65 6.91
N ALA A 297 -5.72 23.01 8.16
CA ALA A 297 -6.18 24.27 8.75
C ALA A 297 -5.63 25.47 7.98
N SER A 298 -6.26 26.63 8.18
CA SER A 298 -5.76 27.88 7.63
C SER A 298 -4.41 28.26 8.26
N PHE A 299 -3.47 28.73 7.44
CA PHE A 299 -2.15 29.20 7.87
C PHE A 299 -1.86 30.59 7.32
N ARG A 300 -0.83 31.23 7.88
CA ARG A 300 -0.33 32.53 7.43
C ARG A 300 0.96 32.39 6.65
N VAL A 301 1.10 33.23 5.64
CA VAL A 301 2.34 33.44 4.88
C VAL A 301 2.57 34.94 4.76
N ARG A 302 3.80 35.40 4.98
CA ARG A 302 4.18 36.81 4.80
C ARG A 302 5.10 36.93 3.59
N VAL A 303 4.76 37.84 2.68
CA VAL A 303 5.51 38.10 1.44
C VAL A 303 5.69 39.61 1.33
N GLY A 304 6.94 40.07 1.46
CA GLY A 304 7.24 41.48 1.62
C GLY A 304 6.51 42.07 2.84
N ASN A 305 5.72 43.12 2.60
CA ASN A 305 4.95 43.81 3.66
C ASN A 305 3.52 43.28 3.81
N GLU A 306 3.07 42.37 2.94
CA GLU A 306 1.72 41.81 3.00
C GLU A 306 1.70 40.47 3.72
N GLU A 307 0.62 40.23 4.46
CA GLU A 307 0.33 38.93 5.07
C GLU A 307 -0.91 38.32 4.41
N TRP A 308 -0.85 37.02 4.20
CA TRP A 308 -1.86 36.24 3.49
C TRP A 308 -2.37 35.13 4.40
N SER A 309 -3.68 34.91 4.41
CA SER A 309 -4.28 33.66 4.86
C SER A 309 -4.28 32.68 3.70
N ALA A 310 -3.99 31.42 3.96
CA ALA A 310 -4.17 30.37 2.97
C ALA A 310 -4.66 29.07 3.62
N ALA A 311 -5.28 28.21 2.82
CA ALA A 311 -5.69 26.87 3.23
C ALA A 311 -5.53 25.91 2.03
N ILE A 312 -4.98 24.73 2.29
CA ILE A 312 -4.76 23.71 1.26
C ILE A 312 -6.02 22.86 1.14
N TYR A 313 -6.55 22.77 -0.07
CA TYR A 313 -7.60 21.84 -0.46
C TYR A 313 -7.02 20.84 -1.46
N ALA A 314 -7.74 19.75 -1.70
CA ALA A 314 -7.24 18.65 -2.51
C ALA A 314 -6.88 19.07 -3.94
N LEU A 315 -7.60 20.01 -4.56
CA LEU A 315 -7.37 20.44 -5.94
C LEU A 315 -6.68 21.80 -6.06
N ASP A 316 -6.55 22.58 -4.97
CA ASP A 316 -5.93 23.90 -5.02
C ASP A 316 -5.57 24.45 -3.63
N VAL A 317 -4.81 25.54 -3.61
CA VAL A 317 -4.61 26.35 -2.40
C VAL A 317 -5.43 27.62 -2.54
N LEU A 318 -6.35 27.83 -1.59
CA LEU A 318 -7.06 29.10 -1.47
C LEU A 318 -6.21 30.08 -0.69
N TYR A 319 -6.17 31.33 -1.13
CA TYR A 319 -5.48 32.40 -0.40
C TYR A 319 -6.28 33.70 -0.43
N SER A 320 -6.07 34.55 0.57
CA SER A 320 -6.67 35.88 0.68
C SER A 320 -5.72 36.77 1.48
N PRO A 321 -5.54 38.05 1.11
CA PRO A 321 -4.84 38.97 1.98
C PRO A 321 -5.56 39.07 3.32
N VAL A 322 -4.81 39.18 4.43
CA VAL A 322 -5.43 39.29 5.76
C VAL A 322 -6.31 40.54 5.82
N GLY A 323 -7.56 40.36 6.27
CA GLY A 323 -8.53 41.45 6.35
C GLY A 323 -9.32 41.72 5.06
N ARG A 324 -8.95 41.12 3.93
CA ARG A 324 -9.63 41.27 2.62
C ARG A 324 -10.37 40.00 2.20
N TRP A 325 -11.21 39.47 3.08
CA TRP A 325 -11.87 38.15 2.92
C TRP A 325 -12.86 37.99 1.76
N LYS A 326 -13.12 39.07 1.01
CA LYS A 326 -13.88 39.02 -0.26
C LYS A 326 -12.97 38.75 -1.47
N GLU A 327 -11.66 38.88 -1.31
CA GLU A 327 -10.62 38.69 -2.33
C GLU A 327 -9.98 37.31 -2.14
N ILE A 328 -10.68 36.26 -2.60
CA ILE A 328 -10.17 34.88 -2.56
C ILE A 328 -9.52 34.57 -3.90
N GLY A 329 -8.23 34.23 -3.87
CA GLY A 329 -7.47 33.71 -4.99
C GLY A 329 -7.24 32.21 -4.90
N ARG A 330 -6.93 31.59 -6.04
CA ARG A 330 -6.48 30.20 -6.18
C ARG A 330 -5.03 30.19 -6.62
N LEU A 331 -4.19 29.34 -6.01
CA LEU A 331 -2.77 29.24 -6.36
C LEU A 331 -2.59 28.87 -7.84
N SER A 332 -3.41 27.97 -8.38
CA SER A 332 -3.35 27.62 -9.81
C SER A 332 -3.54 28.84 -10.72
N ALA A 333 -4.51 29.71 -10.42
CA ALA A 333 -4.76 30.93 -11.17
C ALA A 333 -3.65 31.98 -10.99
N LEU A 334 -3.03 32.03 -9.80
CA LEU A 334 -1.86 32.88 -9.54
C LEU A 334 -0.66 32.45 -10.38
N ILE A 335 -0.37 31.15 -10.43
CA ILE A 335 0.71 30.57 -11.24
C ILE A 335 0.45 30.82 -12.73
N GLU A 336 -0.78 30.64 -13.20
CA GLU A 336 -1.14 30.92 -14.60
C GLU A 336 -0.94 32.39 -14.97
N ALA A 337 -1.27 33.31 -14.05
CA ALA A 337 -1.17 34.75 -14.30
C ALA A 337 0.24 35.33 -14.12
N ARG A 338 1.05 34.79 -13.19
CA ARG A 338 2.30 35.40 -12.73
C ARG A 338 3.52 34.46 -12.73
N GLY A 339 3.31 33.18 -13.02
CA GLY A 339 4.33 32.14 -12.98
C GLY A 339 4.59 31.57 -11.59
N GLU A 340 5.13 30.36 -11.52
CA GLU A 340 5.42 29.68 -10.25
C GLU A 340 6.56 30.31 -9.44
N ARG A 341 7.30 31.25 -10.05
CA ARG A 341 8.36 32.04 -9.38
C ARG A 341 7.86 33.38 -8.83
N ASP A 342 6.56 33.66 -8.91
CA ASP A 342 5.97 34.78 -8.17
C ASP A 342 6.18 34.54 -6.66
N PRO A 343 6.62 35.55 -5.86
CA PRO A 343 6.96 35.34 -4.46
C PRO A 343 5.82 34.77 -3.60
N LEU A 344 4.56 35.08 -3.92
CA LEU A 344 3.42 34.49 -3.22
C LEU A 344 3.15 33.06 -3.70
N ALA A 345 3.25 32.82 -5.01
CA ALA A 345 3.09 31.47 -5.56
C ALA A 345 4.13 30.50 -4.97
N GLU A 346 5.40 30.91 -4.93
CA GLU A 346 6.49 30.10 -4.39
C GLU A 346 6.30 29.80 -2.90
N ALA A 347 5.96 30.81 -2.08
CA ALA A 347 5.73 30.62 -0.66
C ALA A 347 4.51 29.71 -0.37
N LEU A 348 3.46 29.75 -1.21
CA LEU A 348 2.33 28.83 -1.10
C LEU A 348 2.67 27.41 -1.55
N LEU A 349 3.49 27.25 -2.61
CA LEU A 349 4.00 25.95 -3.06
C LEU A 349 4.89 25.31 -2.00
N GLU A 350 5.78 26.06 -1.36
CA GLU A 350 6.60 25.56 -0.27
C GLU A 350 5.73 24.97 0.87
N ARG A 351 4.70 25.71 1.29
CA ARG A 351 3.76 25.23 2.33
C ARG A 351 2.95 24.01 1.88
N LEU A 352 2.53 23.98 0.61
CA LEU A 352 1.81 22.87 0.02
C LEU A 352 2.63 21.57 0.09
N TYR A 353 3.91 21.62 -0.31
CA TYR A 353 4.80 20.47 -0.30
C TYR A 353 5.29 20.11 1.11
N GLU A 354 5.54 21.10 1.97
CA GLU A 354 5.89 20.88 3.38
C GLU A 354 4.81 20.08 4.11
N ARG A 355 3.52 20.41 3.88
CA ARG A 355 2.38 19.67 4.44
C ARG A 355 2.40 18.18 4.06
N ALA A 356 2.85 17.87 2.85
CA ALA A 356 2.97 16.50 2.37
C ALA A 356 4.26 15.81 2.86
N GLY A 357 5.06 16.44 3.73
CA GLY A 357 6.37 15.90 4.13
C GLY A 357 7.41 15.91 3.01
N SER A 358 7.20 16.76 2.00
CA SER A 358 8.06 16.92 0.82
C SER A 358 8.65 18.34 0.77
N GLN A 359 9.42 18.63 -0.27
CA GLN A 359 9.97 19.95 -0.54
C GLN A 359 9.57 20.39 -1.94
N TRP A 360 9.21 21.68 -2.08
CA TRP A 360 9.03 22.28 -3.39
C TRP A 360 10.38 22.36 -4.11
N ARG A 361 10.42 21.82 -5.33
CA ARG A 361 11.63 21.70 -6.15
C ARG A 361 11.26 22.11 -7.58
N PRO A 362 11.38 23.40 -7.93
CA PRO A 362 10.87 23.93 -9.19
C PRO A 362 11.53 23.33 -10.44
N MET A 363 12.68 22.66 -10.30
CA MET A 363 13.36 21.99 -11.41
C MET A 363 13.03 20.50 -11.53
N TRP A 364 12.20 19.93 -10.65
CA TRP A 364 11.85 18.51 -10.68
C TRP A 364 10.74 18.22 -11.70
N PRO A 365 10.97 17.31 -12.67
CA PRO A 365 9.99 17.02 -13.72
C PRO A 365 8.61 16.58 -13.21
N SER A 366 8.53 15.79 -12.13
CA SER A 366 7.25 15.33 -11.57
C SER A 366 6.39 16.49 -11.05
N GLN A 367 7.00 17.41 -10.31
CA GLN A 367 6.30 18.55 -9.72
C GLN A 367 5.86 19.54 -10.81
N GLN A 368 6.70 19.77 -11.82
CA GLN A 368 6.36 20.58 -12.98
C GLN A 368 5.24 19.96 -13.83
N TYR A 369 5.25 18.63 -14.00
CA TYR A 369 4.16 17.92 -14.64
C TYR A 369 2.85 18.09 -13.85
N ALA A 370 2.88 17.92 -12.52
CA ALA A 370 1.70 18.04 -11.68
C ALA A 370 1.06 19.43 -11.71
N LEU A 371 1.86 20.51 -11.74
CA LEU A 371 1.35 21.87 -11.88
C LEU A 371 0.68 22.09 -13.24
N ARG A 372 1.33 21.68 -14.33
CA ARG A 372 0.82 21.84 -15.70
C ARG A 372 -0.48 21.06 -15.91
N GLU A 373 -0.54 19.82 -15.43
CA GLU A 373 -1.71 18.94 -15.56
C GLU A 373 -2.75 19.12 -14.44
N ARG A 374 -2.53 20.07 -13.52
CA ARG A 374 -3.43 20.40 -12.39
C ARG A 374 -3.84 19.16 -11.59
N LEU A 375 -2.87 18.34 -11.18
CA LEU A 375 -3.13 17.08 -10.45
C LEU A 375 -3.55 17.25 -8.98
N GLY A 376 -3.62 18.50 -8.50
CA GLY A 376 -3.98 18.85 -7.13
C GLY A 376 -2.81 18.75 -6.15
N ALA A 377 -3.12 18.76 -4.86
CA ALA A 377 -2.14 18.74 -3.79
C ALA A 377 -1.36 17.41 -3.74
N PRO A 378 -0.05 17.44 -3.44
CA PRO A 378 0.69 16.23 -3.08
C PRO A 378 0.12 15.62 -1.80
N LEU A 379 0.03 14.29 -1.75
CA LEU A 379 -0.58 13.55 -0.64
C LEU A 379 0.46 13.05 0.37
N GLY A 380 1.73 12.98 -0.03
CA GLY A 380 2.85 12.54 0.80
C GLY A 380 4.19 12.76 0.11
N PRO A 381 5.31 12.32 0.72
CA PRO A 381 6.62 12.43 0.11
C PRO A 381 6.75 11.50 -1.09
N SER A 382 7.66 11.82 -2.01
CA SER A 382 8.05 10.90 -3.08
C SER A 382 8.55 9.58 -2.50
N PHE A 383 8.21 8.47 -3.13
CA PHE A 383 8.55 7.12 -2.68
C PHE A 383 9.17 6.30 -3.81
N ARG A 384 9.86 5.22 -3.44
CA ARG A 384 10.50 4.32 -4.40
C ARG A 384 9.77 2.98 -4.45
N VAL A 385 9.59 2.45 -5.66
CA VAL A 385 9.03 1.13 -5.90
C VAL A 385 9.97 0.36 -6.82
N SER A 386 10.36 -0.84 -6.42
CA SER A 386 11.06 -1.80 -7.28
C SER A 386 10.04 -2.77 -7.86
N PHE A 387 9.94 -2.84 -9.18
CA PHE A 387 9.03 -3.74 -9.88
C PHE A 387 9.69 -4.28 -11.15
N ASP A 388 9.63 -5.60 -11.35
CA ASP A 388 10.18 -6.29 -12.53
C ASP A 388 11.66 -5.94 -12.80
N GLY A 389 12.47 -5.87 -11.75
CA GLY A 389 13.91 -5.57 -11.84
C GLY A 389 14.24 -4.10 -12.16
N ARG A 390 13.24 -3.22 -12.14
CA ARG A 390 13.40 -1.78 -12.38
C ARG A 390 12.95 -0.97 -11.17
N ASP A 391 13.73 0.05 -10.82
CA ASP A 391 13.36 0.98 -9.76
C ASP A 391 12.64 2.18 -10.34
N TYR A 392 11.57 2.58 -9.65
CA TYR A 392 10.75 3.73 -9.97
C TYR A 392 10.77 4.70 -8.78
N VAL A 393 10.75 5.99 -9.10
CA VAL A 393 10.30 7.02 -8.15
C VAL A 393 8.86 7.36 -8.48
N ALA A 394 8.05 7.61 -7.45
CA ALA A 394 6.68 8.03 -7.62
C ALA A 394 6.28 9.09 -6.59
N GLU A 395 5.26 9.87 -6.92
CA GLU A 395 4.70 10.92 -6.08
C GLU A 395 3.18 10.94 -6.28
N ALA A 396 2.44 10.87 -5.17
CA ALA A 396 0.99 10.84 -5.19
C ALA A 396 0.41 12.25 -5.05
N PHE A 397 -0.57 12.56 -5.89
CA PHE A 397 -1.34 13.80 -5.90
C PHE A 397 -2.83 13.48 -5.77
N ALA A 398 -3.64 14.46 -5.39
CA ALA A 398 -5.07 14.26 -5.15
C ALA A 398 -5.81 13.58 -6.32
N LEU A 399 -5.40 13.82 -7.57
CA LEU A 399 -6.04 13.23 -8.75
C LEU A 399 -5.35 11.98 -9.29
N ASP A 400 -4.05 11.77 -9.01
CA ASP A 400 -3.30 10.66 -9.59
C ASP A 400 -1.93 10.43 -8.95
N VAL A 401 -1.27 9.34 -9.34
CA VAL A 401 0.13 9.07 -9.04
C VAL A 401 0.98 9.36 -10.29
N LEU A 402 2.03 10.16 -10.12
CA LEU A 402 3.09 10.30 -11.10
C LEU A 402 4.23 9.35 -10.76
N TYR A 403 4.84 8.73 -11.78
CA TYR A 403 6.00 7.88 -11.60
C TYR A 403 6.94 7.93 -12.81
N CYS A 404 8.22 7.69 -12.58
CA CYS A 404 9.20 7.45 -13.64
C CYS A 404 10.24 6.44 -13.16
N ALA A 405 10.94 5.81 -14.11
CA ALA A 405 12.05 4.93 -13.76
C ALA A 405 13.23 5.77 -13.25
N ILE A 406 13.93 5.28 -12.22
CA ILE A 406 15.14 5.91 -11.72
C ILE A 406 16.19 5.92 -12.83
N GLY A 407 16.70 7.11 -13.17
CA GLY A 407 17.59 7.33 -14.31
C GLY A 407 16.88 7.88 -15.56
N GLU A 408 15.55 7.86 -15.61
CA GLU A 408 14.71 8.43 -16.68
C GLU A 408 13.81 9.55 -16.13
N TRP A 409 14.43 10.54 -15.48
CA TRP A 409 13.71 11.57 -14.72
C TRP A 409 12.76 12.42 -15.56
N ASP A 410 13.04 12.58 -16.86
CA ASP A 410 12.20 13.32 -17.80
C ASP A 410 11.04 12.49 -18.39
N ASN A 411 11.03 11.16 -18.16
CA ASN A 411 9.99 10.24 -18.64
C ASN A 411 8.90 10.02 -17.58
N VAL A 412 8.27 11.12 -17.16
CA VAL A 412 7.18 11.11 -16.16
C VAL A 412 5.91 10.52 -16.76
N GLN A 413 5.33 9.55 -16.07
CA GLN A 413 4.09 8.86 -16.45
C GLN A 413 3.02 9.07 -15.39
N ARG A 414 1.77 9.15 -15.82
CA ARG A 414 0.59 9.20 -14.95
C ARG A 414 -0.02 7.80 -14.83
N LEU A 415 -0.38 7.39 -13.62
CA LEU A 415 -0.89 6.04 -13.34
C LEU A 415 -2.22 5.75 -14.03
N SER A 416 -3.13 6.74 -14.14
CA SER A 416 -4.39 6.58 -14.89
C SER A 416 -4.25 6.69 -16.41
N GLU A 417 -3.13 7.20 -16.93
CA GLU A 417 -2.91 7.25 -18.37
C GLU A 417 -2.48 5.87 -18.88
N ARG A 418 -3.41 5.22 -19.58
CA ARG A 418 -3.28 4.00 -20.41
C ARG A 418 -3.56 2.66 -19.73
#